data_AF-A0A943NYS3-F1
#
_entry.id   AF-A0A943NYS3-F1
#
_cell.length_a   1.000
_cell.length_b   1.000
_cell.length_c   1.000
_cell.angle_alpha   90.00
_cell.angle_beta   90.00
_cell.angle_gamma   90.00
#
_symmetry.space_group_name_H-M   'P 1'
#
loop_
_entity.id
_entity.type
_entity.pdbx_description
1 polymer ?
#
loop_
_entity_poly.entity_id
_entity_poly.type
_entity_poly.pdbx_seq_one_letter_code
_entity_poly.pdbx_strand_id
1 'polypeptide(L)'
;MRRIIFITTAAFIMCTCLTACGNKKESAAYLEPGNTEAVVMEEAQEADSETSSGQSDENLMSRLIAEQTFKVNLEGWGDVVFASFAPKGSMDVEFKLMRDQETVYEFPGVYAGNSLYGEQFLQVAAVAFKDYNDDKKTDVIVINEYEQTEDGFRWYAPRVYIQQSDGNAYVLDELLAEYLLKNHYTDSIASVMAAKESYKDYADSLDGSHSLDSQLAVIAENMEVWNAEPEYADDAYQYAITNLDLDDKWEIMVSHMGGTGSYTYTHLYEVNESFDGLMEWQSSYKEGDSQLDLMVDTATVYHPTAEDIYYYVFTDFLKESPVRYVQRIGALVIEENMVSEQPLAYRLEEYDEQGTGTITCTDEDGREITEEEYLQTDERIYDGMNQYTVTFGWQDISELKNLDTEQLKLLLEQSYDEFEVDVK
;
A
#
# COMPACT_ATOMS: atom_id res chain seq x y z
N MET A 1 -5.21 16.48 22.82
CA MET A 1 -6.32 17.33 22.33
C MET A 1 -6.06 17.63 20.86
N ARG A 2 -6.55 16.76 19.97
CA ARG A 2 -6.46 16.95 18.52
C ARG A 2 -7.74 17.65 18.05
N ARG A 3 -7.59 18.74 17.29
CA ARG A 3 -8.69 19.48 16.66
C ARG A 3 -8.94 18.86 15.29
N ILE A 4 -10.10 18.24 15.11
CA ILE A 4 -10.58 17.75 13.82
C ILE A 4 -11.09 18.96 13.04
N ILE A 5 -10.53 19.20 11.87
CA ILE A 5 -10.95 20.24 10.92
C ILE A 5 -11.97 19.59 9.98
N PHE A 6 -13.21 20.09 10.00
CA PHE A 6 -14.24 19.70 9.02
C PHE A 6 -13.94 20.37 7.68
N ILE A 7 -13.61 19.59 6.66
CA ILE A 7 -13.62 20.05 5.27
C ILE A 7 -14.96 19.63 4.67
N THR A 8 -15.84 20.61 4.44
CA THR A 8 -17.10 20.42 3.72
C THR A 8 -16.84 20.61 2.22
N THR A 9 -16.71 19.51 1.47
CA THR A 9 -16.68 19.52 0.01
C THR A 9 -18.05 19.15 -0.53
N ALA A 10 -18.72 20.12 -1.17
CA ALA A 10 -19.93 19.89 -1.96
C ALA A 10 -19.50 19.45 -3.37
N ALA A 11 -19.69 18.17 -3.71
CA ALA A 11 -19.40 17.65 -5.05
C ALA A 11 -20.65 17.77 -5.94
N PHE A 12 -20.55 18.59 -6.99
CA PHE A 12 -21.49 18.64 -8.10
C PHE A 12 -21.07 17.58 -9.13
N ILE A 13 -21.86 16.51 -9.29
CA ILE A 13 -21.60 15.48 -10.31
C ILE A 13 -22.12 16.00 -11.66
N MET A 14 -21.21 16.37 -12.57
CA MET A 14 -21.52 16.60 -13.97
C MET A 14 -21.28 15.30 -14.75
N CYS A 15 -22.36 14.65 -15.17
CA CYS A 15 -22.33 13.43 -15.96
C CYS A 15 -21.98 13.75 -17.42
N THR A 16 -20.86 13.21 -17.92
CA THR A 16 -20.54 13.21 -19.35
C THR A 16 -20.66 11.78 -19.88
N CYS A 17 -21.64 11.57 -20.75
CA CYS A 17 -21.90 10.28 -21.38
C CYS A 17 -20.84 9.98 -22.45
N LEU A 18 -20.16 8.85 -22.34
CA LEU A 18 -19.54 8.18 -23.48
C LEU A 18 -20.06 6.74 -23.55
N THR A 19 -20.76 6.46 -24.64
CA THR A 19 -21.29 5.15 -25.01
C THR A 19 -20.19 4.28 -25.62
N ALA A 20 -20.02 3.07 -25.10
CA ALA A 20 -19.29 2.00 -25.79
C ALA A 20 -20.09 0.69 -25.72
N CYS A 21 -20.30 0.09 -26.89
CA CYS A 21 -21.11 -1.10 -27.12
C CYS A 21 -20.37 -2.41 -26.77
N GLY A 22 -21.00 -3.24 -25.92
CA GLY A 22 -21.32 -4.64 -26.19
C GLY A 22 -20.21 -5.72 -26.23
N ASN A 23 -20.30 -6.67 -25.31
CA ASN A 23 -20.31 -8.10 -25.69
C ASN A 23 -20.95 -9.01 -24.61
N LYS A 24 -21.61 -10.07 -25.07
CA LYS A 24 -22.33 -11.09 -24.29
C LYS A 24 -21.40 -12.18 -23.75
N LYS A 25 -21.72 -12.70 -22.55
CA LYS A 25 -21.68 -14.10 -22.03
C LYS A 25 -21.42 -14.03 -20.51
N GLU A 26 -21.83 -14.93 -19.62
CA GLU A 26 -22.48 -16.23 -19.67
C GLU A 26 -23.17 -16.40 -18.30
N SER A 27 -24.29 -17.13 -18.24
CA SER A 27 -25.01 -17.45 -17.01
C SER A 27 -24.17 -18.35 -16.11
N ALA A 28 -23.77 -17.86 -14.93
CA ALA A 28 -23.10 -18.64 -13.90
C ALA A 28 -24.12 -19.15 -12.87
N ALA A 29 -23.95 -20.42 -12.52
CA ALA A 29 -24.89 -21.25 -11.78
C ALA A 29 -25.19 -20.76 -10.35
N TYR A 30 -26.46 -20.90 -9.96
CA TYR A 30 -26.91 -20.80 -8.58
C TYR A 30 -26.19 -21.83 -7.70
N LEU A 31 -25.39 -21.35 -6.74
CA LEU A 31 -24.89 -22.13 -5.63
C LEU A 31 -25.80 -21.85 -4.42
N GLU A 32 -26.28 -22.93 -3.78
CA GLU A 32 -27.23 -22.83 -2.66
C GLU A 32 -26.63 -22.09 -1.45
N PRO A 33 -27.42 -21.27 -0.73
CA PRO A 33 -26.98 -20.64 0.50
C PRO A 33 -26.84 -21.68 1.63
N GLY A 34 -25.67 -21.65 2.28
CA GLY A 34 -25.42 -22.39 3.50
C GLY A 34 -26.26 -21.86 4.66
N ASN A 35 -27.19 -22.68 5.11
CA ASN A 35 -27.78 -22.77 6.46
C ASN A 35 -27.98 -21.45 7.24
N THR A 36 -28.84 -20.57 6.73
CA THR A 36 -29.56 -19.58 7.55
C THR A 36 -31.05 -19.69 7.27
N GLU A 37 -31.82 -20.11 8.27
CA GLU A 37 -33.29 -20.18 8.16
C GLU A 37 -33.88 -18.76 8.26
N ALA A 38 -34.54 -18.31 7.20
CA ALA A 38 -35.43 -17.15 7.25
C ALA A 38 -36.58 -17.43 8.23
N VAL A 39 -36.93 -16.45 9.06
CA VAL A 39 -38.00 -16.61 10.06
C VAL A 39 -39.33 -16.10 9.49
N VAL A 40 -40.35 -16.95 9.49
CA VAL A 40 -41.76 -16.52 9.38
C VAL A 40 -42.20 -16.09 10.79
N MET A 41 -42.36 -14.79 11.02
CA MET A 41 -43.07 -14.31 12.22
C MET A 41 -44.58 -14.32 11.92
N GLU A 42 -45.34 -15.10 12.69
CA GLU A 42 -46.78 -15.27 12.56
C GLU A 42 -47.53 -13.96 12.91
N GLU A 43 -48.46 -13.54 12.05
CA GLU A 43 -49.33 -12.38 12.29
C GLU A 43 -50.18 -12.58 13.56
N ALA A 44 -50.09 -11.64 14.50
CA ALA A 44 -50.89 -11.66 15.72
C ALA A 44 -52.37 -11.35 15.40
N GLN A 45 -53.26 -12.27 15.79
CA GLN A 45 -54.72 -12.11 15.73
C GLN A 45 -55.24 -11.08 16.74
N GLU A 46 -56.15 -10.21 16.28
CA GLU A 46 -56.86 -9.20 17.08
C GLU A 46 -57.61 -9.80 18.27
N ALA A 47 -57.36 -9.25 19.47
CA ALA A 47 -58.28 -9.31 20.61
C ALA A 47 -58.27 -7.97 21.37
N ASP A 48 -59.43 -7.33 21.32
CA ASP A 48 -59.77 -6.02 21.89
C ASP A 48 -59.69 -5.99 23.43
N SER A 49 -58.92 -5.05 24.00
CA SER A 49 -59.28 -4.37 25.25
C SER A 49 -58.40 -3.12 25.48
N GLU A 50 -59.06 -1.97 25.60
CA GLU A 50 -58.46 -0.67 25.90
C GLU A 50 -57.90 -0.57 27.33
N THR A 51 -56.66 -0.08 27.45
CA THR A 51 -56.24 1.19 28.08
C THR A 51 -54.93 1.04 28.86
N SER A 52 -53.82 1.60 28.35
CA SER A 52 -52.79 2.34 29.11
C SER A 52 -51.64 2.76 28.18
N SER A 53 -51.38 4.07 28.13
CA SER A 53 -50.22 4.77 27.55
C SER A 53 -49.06 3.91 26.96
N GLY A 54 -49.01 3.81 25.64
CA GLY A 54 -47.85 3.29 24.89
C GLY A 54 -48.14 3.31 23.38
N GLN A 55 -47.71 4.35 22.67
CA GLN A 55 -47.85 4.47 21.20
C GLN A 55 -46.60 3.95 20.45
N SER A 56 -45.85 3.01 21.01
CA SER A 56 -44.63 2.47 20.41
C SER A 56 -44.71 0.94 20.37
N ASP A 57 -45.04 0.37 19.22
CA ASP A 57 -44.44 -0.87 18.65
C ASP A 57 -45.27 -1.45 17.48
N GLU A 58 -46.59 -1.24 17.43
CA GLU A 58 -47.44 -1.73 16.32
C GLU A 58 -47.08 -1.11 14.94
N ASN A 59 -46.41 0.05 14.92
CA ASN A 59 -45.99 0.71 13.67
C ASN A 59 -44.62 0.23 13.16
N LEU A 60 -43.78 -0.38 14.00
CA LEU A 60 -42.43 -0.81 13.60
C LEU A 60 -42.49 -2.15 12.87
N MET A 61 -43.17 -3.13 13.48
CA MET A 61 -43.25 -4.49 12.95
C MET A 61 -43.99 -4.58 11.61
N SER A 62 -44.89 -3.64 11.32
CA SER A 62 -45.58 -3.57 10.01
C SER A 62 -44.67 -3.17 8.84
N ARG A 63 -43.44 -2.69 9.10
CA ARG A 63 -42.43 -2.39 8.08
C ARG A 63 -41.34 -3.45 7.98
N LEU A 64 -41.41 -4.53 8.77
CA LEU A 64 -40.37 -5.57 8.77
C LEU A 64 -40.27 -6.22 7.39
N ILE A 65 -39.04 -6.31 6.86
CA ILE A 65 -38.72 -7.04 5.64
C ILE A 65 -38.32 -8.45 6.07
N ALA A 66 -39.31 -9.33 6.18
CA ALA A 66 -39.15 -10.66 6.76
C ALA A 66 -38.14 -11.52 6.00
N GLU A 67 -38.07 -11.39 4.66
CA GLU A 67 -37.13 -12.14 3.82
C GLU A 67 -35.67 -11.71 4.02
N GLN A 68 -35.43 -10.56 4.65
CA GLN A 68 -34.09 -10.00 4.90
C GLN A 68 -33.87 -9.75 6.40
N THR A 69 -34.43 -10.65 7.22
CA THR A 69 -34.33 -10.65 8.68
C THR A 69 -33.82 -12.02 9.14
N PHE A 70 -32.72 -12.04 9.91
CA PHE A 70 -31.95 -13.25 10.18
C PHE A 70 -31.63 -13.41 11.66
N LYS A 71 -31.76 -14.64 12.18
CA LYS A 71 -31.16 -15.01 13.46
C LYS A 71 -29.67 -15.21 13.26
N VAL A 72 -28.87 -14.52 14.06
CA VAL A 72 -27.41 -14.55 13.95
C VAL A 72 -26.77 -14.57 15.33
N ASN A 73 -25.62 -15.22 15.42
CA ASN A 73 -24.75 -15.12 16.58
C ASN A 73 -23.61 -14.17 16.21
N LEU A 74 -23.53 -13.03 16.91
CA LEU A 74 -22.50 -12.01 16.66
C LEU A 74 -21.63 -11.89 17.92
N GLU A 75 -20.31 -11.77 17.74
CA GLU A 75 -19.42 -11.55 18.88
C GLU A 75 -19.82 -10.27 19.64
N GLY A 76 -19.72 -10.27 20.97
CA GLY A 76 -20.19 -9.15 21.82
C GLY A 76 -21.71 -9.11 22.03
N TRP A 77 -22.50 -9.57 21.06
CA TRP A 77 -23.97 -9.55 21.12
C TRP A 77 -24.60 -10.92 21.44
N GLY A 78 -23.91 -12.03 21.18
CA GLY A 78 -24.48 -13.38 21.27
C GLY A 78 -25.61 -13.60 20.27
N ASP A 79 -26.61 -14.39 20.65
CA ASP A 79 -27.78 -14.65 19.80
C ASP A 79 -28.69 -13.41 19.74
N VAL A 80 -28.85 -12.88 18.53
CA VAL A 80 -29.71 -11.73 18.21
C VAL A 80 -30.41 -11.94 16.87
N VAL A 81 -31.39 -11.07 16.58
CA VAL A 81 -32.02 -11.00 15.25
C VAL A 81 -31.53 -9.73 14.56
N PHE A 82 -30.87 -9.86 13.42
CA PHE A 82 -30.67 -8.75 12.50
C PHE A 82 -31.97 -8.53 11.72
N ALA A 83 -32.57 -7.36 11.88
CA ALA A 83 -33.87 -7.03 11.30
C ALA A 83 -33.76 -5.83 10.35
N SER A 84 -34.31 -6.01 9.15
CA SER A 84 -34.42 -4.96 8.12
C SER A 84 -35.84 -4.39 8.13
N PHE A 85 -35.97 -3.07 8.10
CA PHE A 85 -37.26 -2.39 8.07
C PHE A 85 -37.36 -1.45 6.87
N ALA A 86 -38.42 -1.60 6.09
CA ALA A 86 -38.74 -0.72 4.97
C ALA A 86 -38.90 0.73 5.45
N PRO A 87 -38.57 1.75 4.64
CA PRO A 87 -38.55 3.12 5.10
C PRO A 87 -39.92 3.67 5.52
N LYS A 88 -39.90 4.65 6.42
CA LYS A 88 -41.09 5.40 6.83
C LYS A 88 -41.14 6.75 6.12
N GLY A 89 -42.01 6.90 5.11
CA GLY A 89 -42.14 8.17 4.38
C GLY A 89 -40.88 8.47 3.56
N SER A 90 -40.24 9.62 3.78
CA SER A 90 -39.00 10.04 3.09
C SER A 90 -37.71 9.62 3.82
N MET A 91 -37.82 8.67 4.74
CA MET A 91 -36.66 8.10 5.42
C MET A 91 -35.99 7.07 4.49
N ASP A 92 -34.79 6.68 4.86
CA ASP A 92 -34.10 5.54 4.27
C ASP A 92 -34.46 4.23 5.01
N VAL A 93 -34.02 3.10 4.48
CA VAL A 93 -34.13 1.77 5.10
C VAL A 93 -33.43 1.77 6.47
N GLU A 94 -33.99 1.02 7.42
CA GLU A 94 -33.46 0.91 8.79
C GLU A 94 -33.02 -0.53 9.07
N PHE A 95 -31.87 -0.69 9.73
CA PHE A 95 -31.38 -1.98 10.20
C PHE A 95 -31.19 -1.95 11.71
N LYS A 96 -31.57 -3.03 12.39
CA LYS A 96 -31.53 -3.13 13.85
C LYS A 96 -31.08 -4.50 14.31
N LEU A 97 -30.45 -4.58 15.48
CA LEU A 97 -30.36 -5.83 16.23
C LEU A 97 -31.50 -5.88 17.25
N MET A 98 -32.19 -7.01 17.30
CA MET A 98 -33.32 -7.23 18.19
C MET A 98 -33.09 -8.43 19.09
N ARG A 99 -33.61 -8.35 20.32
CA ARG A 99 -33.69 -9.45 21.28
C ARG A 99 -35.06 -9.41 21.95
N ASP A 100 -35.74 -10.55 22.01
CA ASP A 100 -37.07 -10.65 22.63
C ASP A 100 -38.08 -9.60 22.10
N GLN A 101 -38.01 -9.31 20.78
CA GLN A 101 -38.80 -8.28 20.09
C GLN A 101 -38.48 -6.82 20.47
N GLU A 102 -37.49 -6.58 21.32
CA GLU A 102 -36.99 -5.24 21.63
C GLU A 102 -35.76 -4.90 20.78
N THR A 103 -35.64 -3.63 20.38
CA THR A 103 -34.43 -3.13 19.70
C THR A 103 -33.31 -2.97 20.73
N VAL A 104 -32.19 -3.65 20.52
CA VAL A 104 -30.98 -3.53 21.36
C VAL A 104 -29.87 -2.74 20.69
N TYR A 105 -29.92 -2.57 19.36
CA TYR A 105 -28.98 -1.78 18.59
C TYR A 105 -29.64 -1.25 17.31
N GLU A 106 -29.31 -0.01 16.93
CA GLU A 106 -29.69 0.56 15.64
C GLU A 106 -28.43 0.86 14.84
N PHE A 107 -28.37 0.36 13.60
CA PHE A 107 -27.24 0.62 12.73
C PHE A 107 -27.28 2.08 12.23
N PRO A 108 -26.11 2.72 12.04
CA PRO A 108 -26.07 4.09 11.53
C PRO A 108 -26.67 4.18 10.12
N GLY A 109 -27.41 5.25 9.87
CA GLY A 109 -27.88 5.63 8.53
C GLY A 109 -26.78 6.31 7.72
N VAL A 110 -26.93 6.36 6.39
CA VAL A 110 -25.96 6.99 5.48
C VAL A 110 -25.97 8.52 5.62
N TYR A 111 -27.16 9.12 5.74
CA TYR A 111 -27.32 10.57 5.81
C TYR A 111 -27.75 11.01 7.21
N ALA A 112 -27.44 12.26 7.55
CA ALA A 112 -27.88 12.86 8.80
C ALA A 112 -29.42 12.77 8.95
N GLY A 113 -29.87 12.15 10.05
CA GLY A 113 -31.29 11.90 10.29
C GLY A 113 -31.92 10.84 9.37
N ASN A 114 -31.11 10.00 8.72
CA ASN A 114 -31.49 8.89 7.85
C ASN A 114 -32.57 9.24 6.81
N SER A 115 -32.47 10.44 6.23
CA SER A 115 -33.42 10.93 5.22
C SER A 115 -32.92 10.61 3.81
N LEU A 116 -33.83 10.19 2.92
CA LEU A 116 -33.54 9.88 1.53
C LEU A 116 -34.43 10.73 0.62
N TYR A 117 -33.81 11.57 -0.23
CA TYR A 117 -34.51 12.48 -1.13
C TYR A 117 -34.18 12.17 -2.59
N GLY A 118 -35.20 12.21 -3.45
CA GLY A 118 -35.04 11.98 -4.90
C GLY A 118 -35.01 10.51 -5.30
N GLU A 119 -35.03 9.60 -4.33
CA GLU A 119 -34.89 8.16 -4.55
C GLU A 119 -35.99 7.39 -3.82
N GLN A 120 -36.43 6.30 -4.44
CA GLN A 120 -37.40 5.39 -3.89
C GLN A 120 -36.72 4.07 -3.53
N PHE A 121 -36.81 3.66 -2.27
CA PHE A 121 -36.42 2.31 -1.84
C PHE A 121 -37.29 1.25 -2.51
N LEU A 122 -36.65 0.24 -3.10
CA LEU A 122 -37.34 -0.92 -3.67
C LEU A 122 -37.26 -2.12 -2.74
N GLN A 123 -36.04 -2.51 -2.33
CA GLN A 123 -35.83 -3.69 -1.50
C GLN A 123 -34.42 -3.70 -0.86
N VAL A 124 -34.25 -4.55 0.15
CA VAL A 124 -32.93 -5.05 0.55
C VAL A 124 -32.64 -6.25 -0.36
N ALA A 125 -31.69 -6.12 -1.27
CA ALA A 125 -31.35 -7.14 -2.25
C ALA A 125 -30.54 -8.29 -1.64
N ALA A 126 -29.62 -7.98 -0.71
CA ALA A 126 -28.81 -8.99 -0.02
C ALA A 126 -28.36 -8.52 1.37
N VAL A 127 -28.15 -9.48 2.26
CA VAL A 127 -27.52 -9.31 3.58
C VAL A 127 -26.51 -10.43 3.77
N ALA A 128 -25.33 -10.11 4.30
CA ALA A 128 -24.33 -11.08 4.70
C ALA A 128 -23.61 -10.67 6.00
N PHE A 129 -23.12 -11.68 6.71
CA PHE A 129 -22.37 -11.56 7.95
C PHE A 129 -20.98 -12.14 7.70
N LYS A 130 -19.97 -11.29 7.57
CA LYS A 130 -18.61 -11.66 7.11
C LYS A 130 -17.58 -10.81 7.84
N ASP A 131 -16.39 -11.35 8.03
CA ASP A 131 -15.23 -10.57 8.44
C ASP A 131 -14.68 -9.85 7.19
N TYR A 132 -15.07 -8.58 7.00
CA TYR A 132 -14.68 -7.81 5.82
C TYR A 132 -13.28 -7.23 5.97
N ASN A 133 -12.85 -6.85 7.17
CA ASN A 133 -11.56 -6.21 7.43
C ASN A 133 -10.46 -7.14 7.98
N ASP A 134 -10.70 -8.46 8.05
CA ASP A 134 -9.81 -9.49 8.63
C ASP A 134 -9.47 -9.28 10.12
N ASP A 135 -10.31 -8.58 10.88
CA ASP A 135 -10.10 -8.35 12.31
C ASP A 135 -10.63 -9.49 13.21
N LYS A 136 -11.16 -10.57 12.59
CA LYS A 136 -11.78 -11.76 13.19
C LYS A 136 -13.15 -11.50 13.81
N LYS A 137 -13.71 -10.30 13.64
CA LYS A 137 -15.07 -9.96 14.05
C LYS A 137 -16.02 -10.06 12.87
N THR A 138 -17.32 -10.05 13.17
CA THR A 138 -18.34 -10.21 12.13
C THR A 138 -18.94 -8.86 11.77
N ASP A 139 -18.60 -8.40 10.57
CA ASP A 139 -19.19 -7.23 9.93
C ASP A 139 -20.51 -7.58 9.25
N VAL A 140 -21.31 -6.55 8.98
CA VAL A 140 -22.59 -6.70 8.28
C VAL A 140 -22.52 -6.01 6.93
N ILE A 141 -22.76 -6.77 5.87
CA ILE A 141 -22.81 -6.27 4.49
C ILE A 141 -24.27 -6.29 4.06
N VAL A 142 -24.78 -5.16 3.58
CA VAL A 142 -26.13 -5.08 2.99
C VAL A 142 -26.05 -4.47 1.61
N ILE A 143 -26.90 -4.91 0.69
CA ILE A 143 -27.08 -4.30 -0.63
C ILE A 143 -28.52 -3.87 -0.74
N ASN A 144 -28.75 -2.58 -0.92
CA ASN A 144 -30.08 -1.99 -1.09
C ASN A 144 -30.32 -1.67 -2.56
N GLU A 145 -31.53 -1.85 -3.06
CA GLU A 145 -31.93 -1.44 -4.40
C GLU A 145 -32.83 -0.21 -4.31
N TYR A 146 -32.49 0.81 -5.08
CA TYR A 146 -33.23 2.06 -5.19
C TYR A 146 -33.59 2.36 -6.65
N GLU A 147 -34.63 3.17 -6.83
CA GLU A 147 -35.04 3.74 -8.12
C GLU A 147 -35.06 5.26 -8.02
N GLN A 148 -34.38 5.96 -8.93
CA GLN A 148 -34.44 7.41 -9.01
C GLN A 148 -35.83 7.87 -9.44
N THR A 149 -36.37 8.85 -8.73
CA THR A 149 -37.74 9.36 -8.98
C THR A 149 -37.86 10.16 -10.28
N GLU A 150 -36.76 10.69 -10.82
CA GLU A 150 -36.77 11.53 -12.01
C GLU A 150 -36.83 10.74 -13.32
N ASP A 151 -36.04 9.67 -13.44
CA ASP A 151 -35.86 8.93 -14.70
C ASP A 151 -36.12 7.42 -14.56
N GLY A 152 -36.39 6.92 -13.35
CA GLY A 152 -36.62 5.50 -13.07
C GLY A 152 -35.34 4.66 -13.11
N PHE A 153 -34.15 5.27 -13.08
CA PHE A 153 -32.89 4.55 -13.05
C PHE A 153 -32.75 3.75 -11.76
N ARG A 154 -32.51 2.44 -11.89
CA ARG A 154 -32.31 1.54 -10.76
C ARG A 154 -30.84 1.34 -10.46
N TRP A 155 -30.50 1.35 -9.19
CA TRP A 155 -29.13 1.16 -8.75
C TRP A 155 -29.07 0.42 -7.41
N TYR A 156 -27.91 -0.21 -7.19
CA TYR A 156 -27.63 -0.96 -5.97
C TYR A 156 -26.64 -0.18 -5.11
N ALA A 157 -26.97 -0.01 -3.83
CA ALA A 157 -26.19 0.69 -2.84
C ALA A 157 -25.67 -0.30 -1.79
N PRO A 158 -24.45 -0.84 -1.95
CA PRO A 158 -23.83 -1.64 -0.92
C PRO A 158 -23.47 -0.77 0.29
N ARG A 159 -23.58 -1.34 1.49
CA ARG A 159 -23.13 -0.75 2.75
C ARG A 159 -22.44 -1.82 3.56
N VAL A 160 -21.28 -1.46 4.12
CA VAL A 160 -20.51 -2.34 4.99
C VAL A 160 -20.43 -1.69 6.36
N TYR A 161 -20.98 -2.39 7.34
CA TYR A 161 -20.98 -2.00 8.75
C TYR A 161 -19.89 -2.77 9.48
N ILE A 162 -18.81 -2.08 9.82
CA ILE A 162 -17.64 -2.65 10.48
C ILE A 162 -17.89 -2.72 12.00
N GLN A 163 -17.67 -3.89 12.59
CA GLN A 163 -17.80 -4.07 14.02
C GLN A 163 -16.63 -3.39 14.76
N GLN A 164 -16.93 -2.57 15.76
CA GLN A 164 -15.90 -1.86 16.51
C GLN A 164 -15.08 -2.79 17.43
N SER A 165 -13.89 -2.34 17.81
CA SER A 165 -12.95 -3.09 18.65
C SER A 165 -13.50 -3.45 20.04
N ASP A 166 -14.46 -2.70 20.58
CA ASP A 166 -15.15 -3.04 21.84
C ASP A 166 -16.24 -4.12 21.69
N GLY A 167 -16.57 -4.49 20.45
CA GLY A 167 -17.55 -5.52 20.08
C GLY A 167 -19.02 -5.09 20.22
N ASN A 168 -19.32 -3.89 20.71
CA ASN A 168 -20.67 -3.49 21.11
C ASN A 168 -21.28 -2.42 20.19
N ALA A 169 -20.64 -2.12 19.06
CA ALA A 169 -21.13 -1.14 18.10
C ALA A 169 -20.63 -1.46 16.69
N TYR A 170 -21.32 -0.90 15.72
CA TYR A 170 -20.97 -0.91 14.31
C TYR A 170 -20.79 0.52 13.79
N VAL A 171 -19.91 0.69 12.82
CA VAL A 171 -19.73 1.93 12.06
C VAL A 171 -19.94 1.64 10.59
N LEU A 172 -20.68 2.51 9.91
CA LEU A 172 -20.77 2.46 8.46
C LEU A 172 -19.44 2.96 7.87
N ASP A 173 -18.79 2.14 7.04
CA ASP A 173 -17.67 2.60 6.24
C ASP A 173 -18.19 3.35 5.00
N GLU A 174 -18.34 4.67 5.14
CA GLU A 174 -18.85 5.56 4.09
C GLU A 174 -17.90 5.63 2.88
N LEU A 175 -16.58 5.59 3.14
CA LEU A 175 -15.55 5.65 2.10
C LEU A 175 -15.58 4.37 1.26
N LEU A 176 -15.70 3.20 1.91
CA LEU A 176 -15.90 1.93 1.23
C LEU A 176 -17.19 1.92 0.40
N ALA A 177 -18.29 2.43 0.96
CA ALA A 177 -19.55 2.50 0.22
C ALA A 177 -19.42 3.33 -1.07
N GLU A 178 -18.73 4.48 -1.01
CA GLU A 178 -18.42 5.31 -2.19
C GLU A 178 -17.50 4.58 -3.17
N TYR A 179 -16.45 3.92 -2.67
CA TYR A 179 -15.51 3.15 -3.48
C TYR A 179 -16.20 2.03 -4.25
N LEU A 180 -17.07 1.25 -3.59
CA LEU A 180 -17.82 0.15 -4.19
C LEU A 180 -18.75 0.66 -5.30
N LEU A 181 -19.41 1.81 -5.07
CA LEU A 181 -20.28 2.45 -6.06
C LEU A 181 -19.51 2.90 -7.29
N LYS A 182 -18.40 3.61 -7.08
CA LYS A 182 -17.55 4.16 -8.15
C LYS A 182 -16.92 3.07 -9.00
N ASN A 183 -16.56 1.93 -8.39
CA ASN A 183 -15.89 0.82 -9.06
C ASN A 183 -16.84 -0.34 -9.44
N HIS A 184 -18.16 -0.14 -9.32
CA HIS A 184 -19.19 -1.09 -9.73
C HIS A 184 -19.19 -2.44 -9.00
N TYR A 185 -18.68 -2.49 -7.77
CA TYR A 185 -18.75 -3.65 -6.88
C TYR A 185 -20.09 -3.65 -6.09
N THR A 186 -21.21 -3.60 -6.80
CA THR A 186 -22.53 -3.29 -6.19
C THR A 186 -23.57 -4.38 -6.36
N ASP A 187 -23.33 -5.35 -7.22
CA ASP A 187 -24.35 -6.30 -7.71
C ASP A 187 -24.49 -7.57 -6.86
N SER A 188 -23.51 -7.90 -6.02
CA SER A 188 -23.54 -9.11 -5.18
C SER A 188 -22.61 -9.02 -3.97
N ILE A 189 -22.86 -9.85 -2.95
CA ILE A 189 -21.94 -9.96 -1.80
C ILE A 189 -20.55 -10.40 -2.28
N ALA A 190 -20.46 -11.25 -3.31
CA ALA A 190 -19.18 -11.69 -3.85
C ALA A 190 -18.38 -10.56 -4.49
N SER A 191 -19.04 -9.64 -5.23
CA SER A 191 -18.35 -8.48 -5.81
C SER A 191 -17.92 -7.49 -4.74
N VAL A 192 -18.73 -7.25 -3.71
CA VAL A 192 -18.33 -6.45 -2.54
C VAL A 192 -17.10 -7.04 -1.86
N MET A 193 -17.06 -8.36 -1.63
CA MET A 193 -15.91 -9.04 -1.02
C MET A 193 -14.66 -9.03 -1.92
N ALA A 194 -14.83 -9.09 -3.23
CA ALA A 194 -13.71 -9.05 -4.18
C ALA A 194 -12.98 -7.69 -4.19
N ALA A 195 -13.68 -6.62 -3.80
CA ALA A 195 -13.12 -5.27 -3.71
C ALA A 195 -12.18 -5.07 -2.51
N LYS A 196 -12.08 -6.04 -1.60
CA LYS A 196 -11.38 -5.90 -0.32
C LYS A 196 -9.93 -5.44 -0.47
N GLU A 197 -9.16 -6.14 -1.30
CA GLU A 197 -7.73 -5.83 -1.48
C GLU A 197 -7.55 -4.47 -2.14
N SER A 198 -8.28 -4.22 -3.24
CA SER A 198 -8.17 -2.96 -3.97
C SER A 198 -8.72 -1.76 -3.20
N TYR A 199 -9.67 -1.97 -2.28
CA TYR A 199 -10.13 -0.94 -1.36
C TYR A 199 -9.10 -0.66 -0.28
N LYS A 200 -8.43 -1.69 0.24
CA LYS A 200 -7.34 -1.52 1.20
C LYS A 200 -6.21 -0.68 0.58
N ASP A 201 -5.77 -1.02 -0.63
CA ASP A 201 -4.80 -0.20 -1.37
C ASP A 201 -5.27 1.24 -1.58
N TYR A 202 -6.56 1.43 -1.91
CA TYR A 202 -7.14 2.75 -2.07
C TYR A 202 -7.19 3.53 -0.75
N ALA A 203 -7.58 2.89 0.35
CA ALA A 203 -7.66 3.50 1.67
C ALA A 203 -6.28 3.89 2.19
N ASP A 204 -5.29 3.01 2.00
CA ASP A 204 -3.88 3.26 2.30
C ASP A 204 -3.40 4.47 1.46
N SER A 205 -3.68 4.49 0.14
CA SER A 205 -3.26 5.63 -0.73
C SER A 205 -3.81 6.99 -0.31
N LEU A 206 -4.91 7.05 0.45
CA LEU A 206 -5.50 8.30 0.93
C LEU A 206 -4.79 8.87 2.16
N ASP A 207 -4.05 8.05 2.90
CA ASP A 207 -3.22 8.50 4.03
C ASP A 207 -1.75 8.74 3.64
N GLY A 208 -1.39 8.45 2.39
CA GLY A 208 -0.03 8.59 1.84
C GLY A 208 0.81 7.32 1.96
N SER A 209 0.28 6.25 2.54
CA SER A 209 0.91 4.93 2.51
C SER A 209 0.52 4.18 1.24
N HIS A 210 1.48 3.60 0.55
CA HIS A 210 1.22 2.81 -0.65
C HIS A 210 1.75 1.41 -0.44
N SER A 211 0.93 0.41 -0.77
CA SER A 211 1.35 -0.99 -0.68
C SER A 211 2.61 -1.22 -1.52
N LEU A 212 3.49 -2.11 -1.05
CA LEU A 212 4.68 -2.52 -1.80
C LEU A 212 4.33 -2.90 -3.24
N ASP A 213 3.25 -3.66 -3.44
CA ASP A 213 2.78 -4.08 -4.77
C ASP A 213 2.50 -2.89 -5.69
N SER A 214 1.89 -1.83 -5.16
CA SER A 214 1.62 -0.58 -5.90
C SER A 214 2.91 0.14 -6.26
N GLN A 215 3.88 0.21 -5.35
CA GLN A 215 5.16 0.88 -5.60
C GLN A 215 6.01 0.12 -6.63
N LEU A 216 6.07 -1.21 -6.51
CA LEU A 216 6.73 -2.06 -7.50
C LEU A 216 6.05 -1.98 -8.87
N ALA A 217 4.72 -1.81 -8.93
CA ALA A 217 4.01 -1.56 -10.18
C ALA A 217 4.44 -0.24 -10.83
N VAL A 218 4.57 0.86 -10.06
CA VAL A 218 5.06 2.14 -10.58
C VAL A 218 6.48 1.99 -11.12
N ILE A 219 7.39 1.33 -10.39
CA ILE A 219 8.76 1.07 -10.86
C ILE A 219 8.75 0.26 -12.16
N ALA A 220 7.95 -0.81 -12.22
CA ALA A 220 7.85 -1.68 -13.40
C ALA A 220 7.28 -0.94 -14.63
N GLU A 221 6.22 -0.15 -14.46
CA GLU A 221 5.60 0.63 -15.53
C GLU A 221 6.53 1.74 -16.08
N ASN A 222 7.50 2.18 -15.26
CA ASN A 222 8.48 3.20 -15.61
C ASN A 222 9.86 2.60 -15.97
N MET A 223 9.93 1.34 -16.41
CA MET A 223 11.18 0.68 -16.80
C MET A 223 12.01 1.50 -17.81
N GLU A 224 11.37 2.16 -18.77
CA GLU A 224 12.05 2.99 -19.77
C GLU A 224 12.82 4.18 -19.18
N VAL A 225 12.53 4.57 -17.92
CA VAL A 225 13.18 5.68 -17.22
C VAL A 225 14.51 5.25 -16.58
N TRP A 226 14.55 4.07 -15.96
CA TRP A 226 15.70 3.62 -15.15
C TRP A 226 16.54 2.53 -15.83
N ASN A 227 15.99 1.80 -16.79
CA ASN A 227 16.72 0.79 -17.57
C ASN A 227 17.24 1.39 -18.88
N ALA A 228 18.39 2.07 -18.79
CA ALA A 228 19.06 2.59 -19.97
C ALA A 228 19.67 1.46 -20.80
N GLU A 229 19.84 1.70 -22.11
CA GLU A 229 20.52 0.72 -22.98
C GLU A 229 21.99 0.56 -22.54
N PRO A 230 22.47 -0.69 -22.35
CA PRO A 230 23.86 -0.95 -21.97
C PRO A 230 24.85 -0.33 -22.95
N GLU A 231 25.89 0.31 -22.43
CA GLU A 231 27.01 0.74 -23.25
C GLU A 231 27.92 -0.46 -23.59
N TYR A 232 28.62 -0.40 -24.72
CA TYR A 232 29.49 -1.50 -25.18
C TYR A 232 30.62 -1.85 -24.18
N ALA A 233 30.90 -0.95 -23.24
CA ALA A 233 31.99 -1.10 -22.28
C ALA A 233 31.56 -1.67 -20.92
N ASP A 234 30.27 -1.95 -20.71
CA ASP A 234 29.76 -2.42 -19.42
C ASP A 234 30.06 -3.90 -19.23
N ASP A 235 30.91 -4.21 -18.25
CA ASP A 235 31.28 -5.57 -17.85
C ASP A 235 30.26 -6.17 -16.85
N ALA A 236 29.62 -5.32 -16.05
CA ALA A 236 28.52 -5.65 -15.15
C ALA A 236 27.44 -4.55 -15.20
N TYR A 237 26.17 -4.95 -15.22
CA TYR A 237 25.04 -4.03 -15.22
C TYR A 237 23.88 -4.63 -14.42
N GLN A 238 23.61 -4.08 -13.23
CA GLN A 238 22.69 -4.64 -12.26
C GLN A 238 21.73 -3.59 -11.69
N TYR A 239 20.64 -4.06 -11.10
CA TYR A 239 19.72 -3.23 -10.33
C TYR A 239 19.44 -3.87 -8.96
N ALA A 240 19.02 -3.05 -7.99
CA ALA A 240 18.52 -3.50 -6.70
C ALA A 240 17.33 -2.63 -6.28
N ILE A 241 16.28 -3.24 -5.71
CA ILE A 241 15.24 -2.54 -4.97
C ILE A 241 15.77 -2.28 -3.56
N THR A 242 15.70 -1.03 -3.12
CA THR A 242 16.25 -0.58 -1.84
C THR A 242 15.32 0.36 -1.12
N ASN A 243 15.61 0.57 0.16
CA ASN A 243 15.07 1.66 0.96
C ASN A 243 16.24 2.27 1.75
N LEU A 244 16.99 3.17 1.11
CA LEU A 244 18.27 3.64 1.62
C LEU A 244 18.15 4.74 2.68
N ASP A 245 17.08 5.53 2.65
CA ASP A 245 16.78 6.56 3.63
C ASP A 245 15.80 6.08 4.72
N LEU A 246 15.34 4.81 4.62
CA LEU A 246 14.44 4.15 5.56
C LEU A 246 13.07 4.83 5.66
N ASP A 247 12.59 5.40 4.56
CA ASP A 247 11.24 5.94 4.47
C ASP A 247 10.21 4.87 4.03
N ASP A 248 8.98 5.26 3.70
CA ASP A 248 7.93 4.33 3.25
C ASP A 248 7.85 4.22 1.71
N LYS A 249 8.83 4.79 1.00
CA LYS A 249 8.98 4.71 -0.45
C LYS A 249 10.14 3.79 -0.80
N TRP A 250 10.05 3.17 -1.96
CA TRP A 250 11.09 2.27 -2.44
C TRP A 250 11.84 2.92 -3.60
N GLU A 251 13.17 2.78 -3.56
CA GLU A 251 14.04 3.15 -4.66
C GLU A 251 14.40 1.92 -5.50
N ILE A 252 14.68 2.20 -6.77
CA ILE A 252 15.48 1.32 -7.61
C ILE A 252 16.86 1.95 -7.82
N MET A 253 17.88 1.24 -7.36
CA MET A 253 19.29 1.58 -7.58
C MET A 253 19.80 0.78 -8.79
N VAL A 254 20.38 1.48 -9.75
CA VAL A 254 20.85 0.92 -11.02
C VAL A 254 22.32 1.25 -11.19
N SER A 255 23.17 0.23 -11.27
CA SER A 255 24.63 0.40 -11.32
C SER A 255 25.25 -0.37 -12.48
N HIS A 256 26.19 0.26 -13.17
CA HIS A 256 27.01 -0.39 -14.19
C HIS A 256 28.49 -0.12 -13.93
N MET A 257 29.31 -1.13 -14.22
CA MET A 257 30.75 -1.10 -14.08
C MET A 257 31.40 -1.60 -15.36
N GLY A 258 32.43 -0.91 -15.83
CA GLY A 258 33.03 -1.27 -17.11
C GLY A 258 34.35 -0.59 -17.47
N GLY A 259 34.85 -0.95 -18.65
CA GLY A 259 36.06 -0.38 -19.25
C GLY A 259 37.37 -0.86 -18.61
N THR A 260 38.49 -0.49 -19.23
CA THR A 260 39.83 -0.97 -18.80
C THR A 260 40.27 -0.47 -17.42
N GLY A 261 39.57 0.54 -16.90
CA GLY A 261 39.82 1.15 -15.60
C GLY A 261 38.89 0.66 -14.48
N SER A 262 37.88 -0.15 -14.80
CA SER A 262 36.81 -0.58 -13.88
C SER A 262 36.07 0.59 -13.26
N TYR A 263 35.48 1.44 -14.10
CA TYR A 263 34.74 2.61 -13.64
C TYR A 263 33.29 2.22 -13.34
N THR A 264 32.77 2.71 -12.21
CA THR A 264 31.39 2.46 -11.76
C THR A 264 30.55 3.72 -11.83
N TYR A 265 29.30 3.56 -12.26
CA TYR A 265 28.30 4.62 -12.31
C TYR A 265 26.96 4.09 -11.82
N THR A 266 26.32 4.85 -10.92
CA THR A 266 25.05 4.49 -10.29
C THR A 266 24.04 5.62 -10.44
N HIS A 267 22.80 5.23 -10.70
CA HIS A 267 21.62 6.08 -10.66
C HIS A 267 20.63 5.52 -9.64
N LEU A 268 19.94 6.41 -8.91
CA LEU A 268 18.90 6.05 -7.95
C LEU A 268 17.61 6.75 -8.34
N TYR A 269 16.52 6.00 -8.33
CA TYR A 269 15.19 6.50 -8.66
C TYR A 269 14.21 6.08 -7.57
N GLU A 270 13.40 7.02 -7.09
CA GLU A 270 12.37 6.79 -6.07
C GLU A 270 10.99 7.01 -6.67
N VAL A 271 9.98 6.33 -6.12
CA VAL A 271 8.58 6.61 -6.45
C VAL A 271 8.21 8.05 -6.08
N ASN A 272 7.67 8.80 -7.05
CA ASN A 272 7.34 10.21 -6.84
C ASN A 272 6.14 10.40 -5.88
N GLU A 273 5.97 11.61 -5.35
CA GLU A 273 4.85 11.96 -4.44
C GLU A 273 3.44 11.69 -5.00
N SER A 274 3.30 11.65 -6.33
CA SER A 274 2.02 11.41 -7.00
C SER A 274 1.77 9.91 -7.25
N PHE A 275 2.74 9.05 -6.97
CA PHE A 275 2.74 7.61 -7.25
C PHE A 275 2.35 7.28 -8.71
N ASP A 276 2.75 8.14 -9.65
CA ASP A 276 2.48 7.99 -11.08
C ASP A 276 3.75 7.93 -11.94
N GLY A 277 4.92 7.92 -11.29
CA GLY A 277 6.21 7.91 -11.95
C GLY A 277 7.37 7.88 -10.97
N LEU A 278 8.58 7.96 -11.53
CA LEU A 278 9.82 7.97 -10.76
C LEU A 278 10.49 9.33 -10.78
N MET A 279 11.22 9.62 -9.71
CA MET A 279 12.09 10.78 -9.57
C MET A 279 13.52 10.28 -9.39
N GLU A 280 14.43 10.72 -10.27
CA GLU A 280 15.86 10.46 -10.10
C GLU A 280 16.42 11.33 -8.97
N TRP A 281 17.17 10.72 -8.05
CA TRP A 281 17.86 11.42 -6.98
C TRP A 281 18.97 12.32 -7.54
N GLN A 282 19.17 13.46 -6.90
CA GLN A 282 20.23 14.38 -7.29
C GLN A 282 21.59 13.84 -6.84
N SER A 283 22.63 14.05 -7.65
CA SER A 283 23.98 13.67 -7.25
C SER A 283 24.99 14.81 -7.30
N SER A 284 25.98 14.75 -6.42
CA SER A 284 27.13 15.68 -6.44
C SER A 284 28.29 15.20 -7.32
N TYR A 285 28.13 14.05 -8.00
CA TYR A 285 29.18 13.44 -8.81
C TYR A 285 29.53 14.31 -10.02
N LYS A 286 30.80 14.30 -10.39
CA LYS A 286 31.28 14.98 -11.59
C LYS A 286 31.33 13.97 -12.72
N GLU A 287 30.88 14.40 -13.89
CA GLU A 287 30.96 13.61 -15.11
C GLU A 287 32.41 13.14 -15.36
N GLY A 288 32.58 11.82 -15.54
CA GLY A 288 33.86 11.17 -15.81
C GLY A 288 34.63 10.67 -14.58
N ASP A 289 34.22 11.03 -13.36
CA ASP A 289 34.77 10.44 -12.13
C ASP A 289 34.08 9.08 -11.87
N SER A 290 34.85 8.08 -11.42
CA SER A 290 34.27 6.80 -10.98
C SER A 290 33.60 6.94 -9.62
N GLN A 291 32.42 6.36 -9.48
CA GLN A 291 31.70 6.28 -8.22
C GLN A 291 32.13 5.03 -7.42
N LEU A 292 31.62 4.90 -6.20
CA LEU A 292 31.87 3.73 -5.36
C LEU A 292 31.34 2.44 -5.99
N ASP A 293 32.02 1.32 -5.79
CA ASP A 293 31.56 0.01 -6.26
C ASP A 293 30.43 -0.50 -5.35
N LEU A 294 29.18 -0.24 -5.76
CA LEU A 294 27.99 -0.56 -4.96
C LEU A 294 27.48 -2.00 -5.14
N MET A 295 27.85 -2.65 -6.24
CA MET A 295 27.44 -4.02 -6.61
C MET A 295 28.14 -5.06 -5.71
N VAL A 296 27.82 -5.02 -4.42
CA VAL A 296 28.30 -5.92 -3.36
C VAL A 296 27.12 -6.48 -2.57
N ASP A 297 27.29 -7.66 -1.99
CA ASP A 297 26.22 -8.33 -1.24
C ASP A 297 25.78 -7.53 -0.01
N THR A 298 26.72 -6.83 0.66
CA THR A 298 26.44 -6.12 1.91
C THR A 298 27.25 -4.83 2.05
N ALA A 299 26.69 -3.85 2.75
CA ALA A 299 27.40 -2.65 3.21
C ALA A 299 27.25 -2.47 4.73
N THR A 300 28.23 -1.77 5.32
CA THR A 300 28.08 -1.25 6.69
C THR A 300 27.52 0.16 6.61
N VAL A 301 26.51 0.45 7.43
CA VAL A 301 25.82 1.74 7.45
C VAL A 301 26.00 2.39 8.81
N TYR A 302 26.36 3.66 8.81
CA TYR A 302 26.41 4.48 10.01
C TYR A 302 25.33 5.56 9.96
N HIS A 303 24.68 5.79 11.09
CA HIS A 303 23.59 6.76 11.21
C HIS A 303 23.67 7.52 12.55
N PRO A 304 23.81 8.86 12.53
CA PRO A 304 23.74 9.69 13.73
C PRO A 304 22.31 9.75 14.28
N THR A 305 22.13 9.63 15.60
CA THR A 305 20.79 9.56 16.23
C THR A 305 19.91 10.82 16.05
N ALA A 306 20.48 11.95 15.64
CA ALA A 306 19.82 13.25 15.64
C ALA A 306 19.57 13.83 14.25
N GLU A 307 20.10 13.21 13.20
CA GLU A 307 20.10 13.73 11.83
C GLU A 307 19.65 12.60 10.90
N ASP A 308 18.86 12.94 9.89
CA ASP A 308 18.32 12.00 8.92
C ASP A 308 19.31 11.83 7.76
N ILE A 309 20.50 11.30 8.11
CA ILE A 309 21.62 11.11 7.19
C ILE A 309 22.12 9.69 7.37
N TYR A 310 22.44 9.02 6.26
CA TYR A 310 22.96 7.66 6.25
C TYR A 310 24.29 7.60 5.50
N TYR A 311 25.26 6.91 6.11
CA TYR A 311 26.61 6.74 5.57
C TYR A 311 26.84 5.26 5.23
N TYR A 312 26.63 4.87 3.98
CA TYR A 312 26.85 3.51 3.51
C TYR A 312 28.29 3.35 3.03
N VAL A 313 29.07 2.50 3.67
CA VAL A 313 30.51 2.36 3.41
C VAL A 313 30.78 1.29 2.36
N PHE A 314 31.50 1.67 1.31
CA PHE A 314 31.90 0.82 0.19
C PHE A 314 33.39 0.97 -0.11
N THR A 315 33.92 0.03 -0.91
CA THR A 315 35.29 0.10 -1.44
C THR A 315 35.25 0.10 -2.96
N ASP A 316 35.85 1.12 -3.58
CA ASP A 316 36.02 1.25 -5.03
C ASP A 316 37.41 0.75 -5.47
N PHE A 317 37.47 -0.04 -6.54
CA PHE A 317 38.70 -0.59 -7.12
C PHE A 317 39.00 -0.01 -8.51
N LEU A 318 39.96 0.92 -8.55
CA LEU A 318 40.33 1.65 -9.75
C LEU A 318 41.66 1.17 -10.32
N LYS A 319 41.70 0.99 -11.64
CA LYS A 319 42.94 0.81 -12.39
C LYS A 319 43.30 2.08 -13.14
N GLU A 320 44.08 2.95 -12.49
CA GLU A 320 44.55 4.21 -13.08
C GLU A 320 45.56 4.01 -14.22
N SER A 321 46.41 2.98 -14.13
CA SER A 321 47.37 2.64 -15.19
C SER A 321 47.78 1.17 -15.16
N PRO A 322 48.54 0.66 -16.15
CA PRO A 322 49.05 -0.72 -16.13
C PRO A 322 49.94 -1.08 -14.93
N VAL A 323 50.43 -0.07 -14.19
CA VAL A 323 51.35 -0.24 -13.05
C VAL A 323 50.84 0.46 -11.79
N ARG A 324 49.60 0.99 -11.79
CA ARG A 324 49.06 1.81 -10.71
C ARG A 324 47.59 1.49 -10.47
N TYR A 325 47.30 1.06 -9.25
CA TYR A 325 45.98 0.61 -8.80
C TYR A 325 45.61 1.36 -7.51
N VAL A 326 44.36 1.81 -7.42
CA VAL A 326 43.86 2.55 -6.27
C VAL A 326 42.65 1.81 -5.72
N GLN A 327 42.64 1.62 -4.41
CA GLN A 327 41.45 1.20 -3.67
C GLN A 327 41.01 2.36 -2.78
N ARG A 328 39.76 2.77 -2.88
CA ARG A 328 39.20 3.89 -2.12
C ARG A 328 38.10 3.37 -1.21
N ILE A 329 38.22 3.62 0.09
CA ILE A 329 37.09 3.48 1.01
C ILE A 329 36.36 4.81 1.03
N GLY A 330 35.06 4.79 0.76
CA GLY A 330 34.20 5.96 0.79
C GLY A 330 32.84 5.62 1.37
N ALA A 331 32.15 6.64 1.87
CA ALA A 331 30.74 6.54 2.23
C ALA A 331 29.87 7.16 1.15
N LEU A 332 28.86 6.42 0.69
CA LEU A 332 27.70 6.96 0.00
C LEU A 332 26.83 7.65 1.05
N VAL A 333 26.66 8.96 0.92
CA VAL A 333 25.92 9.80 1.86
C VAL A 333 24.54 10.10 1.28
N ILE A 334 23.51 9.70 2.02
CA ILE A 334 22.10 9.95 1.67
C ILE A 334 21.55 11.04 2.59
N GLU A 335 21.02 12.11 2.00
CA GLU A 335 20.37 13.24 2.69
C GLU A 335 19.30 13.86 1.77
N GLU A 336 18.02 13.87 2.18
CA GLU A 336 16.90 14.53 1.47
C GLU A 336 16.89 14.33 -0.08
N ASN A 337 16.90 13.07 -0.54
CA ASN A 337 16.88 12.67 -1.97
C ASN A 337 18.12 13.14 -2.76
N MET A 338 19.21 13.40 -2.06
CA MET A 338 20.53 13.68 -2.62
C MET A 338 21.50 12.57 -2.25
N VAL A 339 22.23 12.10 -3.25
CA VAL A 339 23.34 11.18 -3.07
C VAL A 339 24.67 11.92 -3.29
N SER A 340 25.57 11.78 -2.33
CA SER A 340 26.93 12.30 -2.44
C SER A 340 27.95 11.29 -1.94
N GLU A 341 29.22 11.57 -2.15
CA GLU A 341 30.31 10.73 -1.65
C GLU A 341 31.15 11.50 -0.63
N GLN A 342 31.47 10.82 0.47
CA GLN A 342 32.53 11.20 1.40
C GLN A 342 33.70 10.22 1.24
N PRO A 343 34.79 10.60 0.57
CA PRO A 343 36.01 9.79 0.53
C PRO A 343 36.65 9.72 1.93
N LEU A 344 37.08 8.54 2.36
CA LEU A 344 37.60 8.34 3.72
C LEU A 344 39.09 7.99 3.73
N ALA A 345 39.51 7.04 2.89
CA ALA A 345 40.91 6.63 2.80
C ALA A 345 41.25 5.96 1.47
N TYR A 346 42.54 5.94 1.13
CA TYR A 346 43.06 5.40 -0.11
C TYR A 346 44.18 4.40 0.17
N ARG A 347 44.21 3.31 -0.61
CA ARG A 347 45.31 2.36 -0.69
C ARG A 347 45.81 2.32 -2.13
N LEU A 348 47.03 2.83 -2.32
CA LEU A 348 47.70 2.92 -3.61
C LEU A 348 48.71 1.79 -3.75
N GLU A 349 48.64 1.06 -4.87
CA GLU A 349 49.59 0.02 -5.23
C GLU A 349 50.27 0.36 -6.56
N GLU A 350 51.60 0.57 -6.51
CA GLU A 350 52.43 0.97 -7.65
C GLU A 350 53.54 -0.05 -7.93
N TYR A 351 53.73 -0.40 -9.20
CA TYR A 351 54.73 -1.36 -9.65
C TYR A 351 55.88 -0.68 -10.39
N ASP A 352 57.12 -1.00 -10.01
CA ASP A 352 58.31 -0.54 -10.72
C ASP A 352 58.56 -1.30 -12.05
N GLU A 353 59.57 -0.89 -12.82
CA GLU A 353 59.96 -1.55 -14.08
C GLU A 353 60.40 -3.02 -13.90
N GLN A 354 60.75 -3.43 -12.67
CA GLN A 354 61.10 -4.81 -12.32
C GLN A 354 59.89 -5.63 -11.85
N GLY A 355 58.72 -5.01 -11.72
CA GLY A 355 57.49 -5.62 -11.23
C GLY A 355 57.40 -5.70 -9.70
N THR A 356 58.20 -4.92 -8.97
CA THR A 356 58.09 -4.83 -7.50
C THR A 356 56.99 -3.86 -7.12
N GLY A 357 55.99 -4.35 -6.38
CA GLY A 357 54.89 -3.53 -5.86
C GLY A 357 55.27 -2.77 -4.59
N THR A 358 54.86 -1.52 -4.49
CA THR A 358 54.88 -0.71 -3.27
C THR A 358 53.45 -0.34 -2.91
N ILE A 359 53.09 -0.49 -1.63
CA ILE A 359 51.77 -0.13 -1.11
C ILE A 359 51.92 1.09 -0.21
N THR A 360 51.08 2.09 -0.42
CA THR A 360 50.97 3.29 0.42
C THR A 360 49.51 3.51 0.78
N CYS A 361 49.19 3.68 2.05
CA CYS A 361 47.85 4.04 2.50
C CYS A 361 47.82 5.49 2.95
N THR A 362 46.75 6.23 2.64
CA THR A 362 46.56 7.61 3.08
C THR A 362 45.13 7.86 3.58
N ASP A 363 44.99 8.81 4.50
CA ASP A 363 43.68 9.41 4.83
C ASP A 363 43.14 10.28 3.66
N GLU A 364 41.93 10.80 3.82
CA GLU A 364 41.26 11.74 2.89
C GLU A 364 42.07 13.00 2.57
N ASP A 365 42.94 13.45 3.50
CA ASP A 365 43.80 14.62 3.36
C ASP A 365 45.17 14.29 2.72
N GLY A 366 45.42 13.02 2.40
CA GLY A 366 46.67 12.53 1.81
C GLY A 366 47.81 12.31 2.81
N ARG A 367 47.52 12.21 4.11
CA ARG A 367 48.52 11.85 5.13
C ARG A 367 48.69 10.34 5.17
N GLU A 368 49.93 9.89 5.23
CA GLU A 368 50.24 8.46 5.28
C GLU A 368 49.72 7.83 6.58
N ILE A 369 49.01 6.71 6.44
CA ILE A 369 48.46 5.90 7.52
C ILE A 369 48.93 4.45 7.35
N THR A 370 48.81 3.64 8.40
CA THR A 370 49.08 2.21 8.30
C THR A 370 47.94 1.47 7.59
N GLU A 371 48.20 0.26 7.09
CA GLU A 371 47.15 -0.58 6.46
C GLU A 371 46.06 -1.01 7.46
N GLU A 372 46.41 -1.18 8.75
CA GLU A 372 45.43 -1.43 9.81
C GLU A 372 44.50 -0.23 10.01
N GLU A 373 45.05 0.98 9.96
CA GLU A 373 44.26 2.21 10.06
C GLU A 373 43.35 2.42 8.85
N TYR A 374 43.82 2.09 7.63
CA TYR A 374 43.01 2.11 6.41
C TYR A 374 41.79 1.18 6.55
N LEU A 375 41.98 -0.05 7.03
CA LEU A 375 40.91 -1.04 7.19
C LEU A 375 39.90 -0.70 8.29
N GLN A 376 40.24 0.21 9.22
CA GLN A 376 39.39 0.63 10.34
C GLN A 376 38.93 2.08 10.21
N THR A 377 39.10 2.68 9.03
CA THR A 377 38.86 4.12 8.82
C THR A 377 37.42 4.51 9.14
N ASP A 378 36.43 3.76 8.67
CA ASP A 378 35.01 4.04 8.89
C ASP A 378 34.62 3.92 10.36
N GLU A 379 35.04 2.86 11.05
CA GLU A 379 34.81 2.67 12.49
C GLU A 379 35.40 3.83 13.32
N ARG A 380 36.54 4.39 12.88
CA ARG A 380 37.18 5.54 13.55
C ARG A 380 36.48 6.86 13.27
N ILE A 381 36.00 7.08 12.04
CA ILE A 381 35.36 8.34 11.63
C ILE A 381 33.95 8.44 12.20
N TYR A 382 33.21 7.33 12.18
CA TYR A 382 31.81 7.26 12.60
C TYR A 382 31.62 6.72 14.02
N ASP A 383 32.67 6.78 14.86
CA ASP A 383 32.62 6.36 16.26
C ASP A 383 31.47 7.05 17.01
N GLY A 384 30.64 6.24 17.66
CA GLY A 384 29.48 6.69 18.42
C GLY A 384 28.18 6.87 17.61
N MET A 385 28.18 6.61 16.29
CA MET A 385 26.95 6.50 15.49
C MET A 385 26.31 5.11 15.66
N ASN A 386 25.01 5.01 15.32
CA ASN A 386 24.37 3.71 15.19
C ASN A 386 24.96 2.98 13.98
N GLN A 387 25.15 1.66 14.10
CA GLN A 387 25.75 0.84 13.06
C GLN A 387 24.80 -0.28 12.64
N TYR A 388 24.62 -0.44 11.33
CA TYR A 388 23.81 -1.48 10.72
C TYR A 388 24.62 -2.23 9.65
N THR A 389 24.17 -3.43 9.31
CA THR A 389 24.55 -4.11 8.06
C THR A 389 23.34 -4.12 7.15
N VAL A 390 23.53 -3.70 5.91
CA VAL A 390 22.51 -3.78 4.87
C VAL A 390 22.93 -4.84 3.87
N THR A 391 22.00 -5.72 3.51
CA THR A 391 22.13 -6.73 2.45
C THR A 391 21.38 -6.23 1.22
N PHE A 392 21.96 -6.39 0.03
CA PHE A 392 21.37 -5.94 -1.24
C PHE A 392 20.98 -7.13 -2.12
N GLY A 393 19.78 -7.06 -2.70
CA GLY A 393 19.29 -8.03 -3.68
C GLY A 393 19.65 -7.68 -5.12
N TRP A 394 20.94 -7.62 -5.45
CA TRP A 394 21.38 -7.25 -6.81
C TRP A 394 20.97 -8.28 -7.86
N GLN A 395 20.28 -7.82 -8.91
CA GLN A 395 19.84 -8.64 -10.04
C GLN A 395 20.44 -8.14 -11.35
N ASP A 396 20.74 -9.05 -12.28
CA ASP A 396 21.33 -8.70 -13.57
C ASP A 396 20.27 -8.12 -14.52
N ILE A 397 20.55 -6.95 -15.12
CA ILE A 397 19.58 -6.25 -15.97
C ILE A 397 19.24 -7.03 -17.25
N SER A 398 20.10 -7.96 -17.66
CA SER A 398 19.87 -8.78 -18.85
C SER A 398 18.69 -9.75 -18.70
N GLU A 399 18.24 -10.01 -17.47
CA GLU A 399 17.08 -10.82 -17.15
C GLU A 399 15.75 -10.13 -17.52
N LEU A 400 15.76 -8.80 -17.70
CA LEU A 400 14.56 -8.00 -17.96
C LEU A 400 14.03 -8.09 -19.41
N LYS A 401 14.69 -8.87 -20.28
CA LYS A 401 14.41 -8.87 -21.72
C LYS A 401 13.08 -9.58 -22.05
N ASN A 402 12.20 -8.85 -22.74
CA ASN A 402 10.90 -9.34 -23.24
C ASN A 402 9.91 -9.76 -22.14
N LEU A 403 10.00 -9.13 -20.96
CA LEU A 403 9.03 -9.32 -19.89
C LEU A 403 7.81 -8.40 -20.07
N ASP A 404 6.64 -8.88 -19.67
CA ASP A 404 5.50 -8.00 -19.39
C ASP A 404 5.60 -7.40 -17.97
N THR A 405 4.71 -6.45 -17.66
CA THR A 405 4.72 -5.73 -16.37
C THR A 405 4.61 -6.66 -15.16
N GLU A 406 3.78 -7.71 -15.23
CA GLU A 406 3.61 -8.64 -14.12
C GLU A 406 4.86 -9.51 -13.89
N GLN A 407 5.48 -9.95 -14.98
CA GLN A 407 6.74 -10.69 -14.91
C GLN A 407 7.88 -9.82 -14.37
N LEU A 408 7.93 -8.55 -14.77
CA LEU A 408 8.89 -7.59 -14.26
C LEU A 408 8.71 -7.37 -12.76
N LYS A 409 7.46 -7.13 -12.30
CA LYS A 409 7.15 -6.99 -10.87
C LYS A 409 7.67 -8.15 -10.04
N LEU A 410 7.50 -9.40 -10.51
CA LEU A 410 8.02 -10.58 -9.81
C LEU A 410 9.55 -10.60 -9.66
N LEU A 411 10.30 -10.03 -10.60
CA LEU A 411 11.76 -9.90 -10.48
C LEU A 411 12.17 -8.73 -9.59
N LEU A 412 11.41 -7.64 -9.61
CA LEU A 412 11.60 -6.54 -8.67
C LEU A 412 11.32 -7.01 -7.23
N GLU A 413 10.28 -7.81 -7.03
CA GLU A 413 9.93 -8.43 -5.74
C GLU A 413 11.03 -9.36 -5.23
N GLN A 414 11.69 -10.13 -6.10
CA GLN A 414 12.85 -10.95 -5.70
C GLN A 414 14.02 -10.11 -5.19
N SER A 415 14.31 -8.99 -5.86
CA SER A 415 15.34 -8.05 -5.41
C SER A 415 14.96 -7.42 -4.05
N TYR A 416 13.70 -7.04 -3.90
CA TYR A 416 13.13 -6.53 -2.65
C TYR A 416 13.25 -7.55 -1.49
N ASP A 417 12.89 -8.81 -1.73
CA ASP A 417 12.89 -9.86 -0.70
C ASP A 417 14.29 -10.15 -0.13
N GLU A 418 15.34 -9.80 -0.89
CA GLU A 418 16.75 -9.94 -0.49
C GLU A 418 17.30 -8.69 0.22
N PHE A 419 16.58 -7.56 0.19
CA PHE A 419 16.99 -6.34 0.89
C PHE A 419 16.68 -6.44 2.39
N GLU A 420 17.74 -6.46 3.21
CA GLU A 420 17.62 -6.62 4.66
C GLU A 420 18.47 -5.59 5.40
N VAL A 421 17.95 -5.08 6.52
CA VAL A 421 18.67 -4.15 7.41
C VAL A 421 18.81 -4.79 8.80
N ASP A 422 20.03 -5.22 9.13
CA ASP A 422 20.38 -5.86 10.40
C ASP A 422 21.07 -4.88 11.36
N VAL A 423 20.53 -4.78 12.59
CA VAL A 423 21.15 -3.98 13.66
C VAL A 423 22.30 -4.74 14.31
N LYS A 424 23.48 -4.13 14.37
CA LYS A 424 24.67 -4.71 15.01
C LYS A 424 24.70 -4.58 16.54
#